data_AF-A0A5C7Z1H0-F1
#
_entry.id   AF-A0A5C7Z1H0-F1
#
_cell.length_a   1.000
_cell.length_b   1.000
_cell.length_c   1.000
_cell.angle_alpha   90.00
_cell.angle_beta   90.00
_cell.angle_gamma   90.00
#
_symmetry.space_group_name_H-M   'P 1'
#
loop_
_entity.id
_entity.type
_entity.pdbx_description
1 polymer ?
#
loop_
_entity_poly.entity_id
_entity_poly.type
_entity_poly.pdbx_seq_one_letter_code
_entity_poly.pdbx_strand_id
1 'polypeptide(L)' 'GLQQEFITPYSPEQNGMVERVIRTLKEQCAHRHRFESLQHASRVIGDWIGFYNHRRPHQALGMKTPAEAYALAA' A
#
# COMPACT_ATOMS: atom_id res chain seq x y z
N GLY A 1 -21.02 -12.12 3.57
CA GLY A 1 -20.82 -10.69 3.88
C GLY A 1 -19.38 -10.48 4.31
N LEU A 2 -18.93 -9.23 4.46
CA LEU A 2 -17.64 -8.94 5.09
C LEU A 2 -17.77 -9.03 6.61
N GLN A 3 -16.80 -9.66 7.28
CA GLN A 3 -16.70 -9.69 8.74
C GLN A 3 -15.49 -8.87 9.19
N GLN A 4 -15.63 -8.11 10.26
CA GLN A 4 -14.54 -7.35 10.83
C GLN A 4 -13.64 -8.29 11.63
N GLU A 5 -12.35 -8.29 11.31
CA GLU A 5 -11.33 -9.02 12.05
C GLU A 5 -10.45 -8.02 12.80
N PHE A 6 -10.20 -8.28 14.08
CA PHE A 6 -9.29 -7.51 14.91
C PHE A 6 -8.03 -8.30 15.15
N ILE A 7 -6.91 -7.59 15.29
CA ILE A 7 -5.69 -8.20 15.79
C ILE A 7 -5.90 -8.70 17.22
N THR A 8 -5.24 -9.80 17.57
CA THR A 8 -5.14 -10.28 18.94
C THR A 8 -4.46 -9.20 19.81
N PRO A 9 -4.98 -8.93 21.03
CA PRO A 9 -4.31 -8.01 21.96
C PRO A 9 -2.84 -8.38 22.15
N TYR A 10 -1.97 -7.37 22.10
CA TYR A 10 -0.52 -7.51 22.23
C TYR A 10 0.19 -8.27 21.09
N SER A 11 -0.45 -8.44 19.93
CA SER A 11 0.11 -9.06 18.71
C SER A 11 0.30 -8.05 17.55
N PRO A 12 1.19 -7.05 17.66
CA PRO A 12 1.41 -6.06 16.60
C PRO A 12 1.88 -6.66 15.28
N GLU A 13 2.54 -7.82 15.31
CA GLU A 13 3.02 -8.54 14.13
C GLU A 13 1.90 -8.91 13.14
N GLN A 14 0.67 -9.08 13.62
CA GLN A 14 -0.50 -9.34 12.77
C GLN A 14 -0.85 -8.13 11.88
N ASN A 15 -0.47 -6.92 12.29
CA ASN A 15 -0.67 -5.69 11.54
C ASN A 15 0.52 -5.34 10.62
N GLY A 16 1.60 -6.13 10.66
CA GLY A 16 2.86 -5.79 10.01
C GLY A 16 2.77 -5.58 8.50
N MET A 17 1.83 -6.24 7.83
CA MET A 17 1.62 -6.06 6.39
C MET A 17 1.13 -4.65 6.05
N VAL A 18 0.08 -4.17 6.72
CA VAL A 18 -0.46 -2.83 6.47
C VAL A 18 0.50 -1.75 6.96
N GLU A 19 1.20 -1.97 8.08
CA GLU A 19 2.22 -1.05 8.57
C GLU A 19 3.36 -0.87 7.56
N ARG A 20 3.80 -1.96 6.94
CA ARG A 20 4.83 -1.91 5.89
C ARG A 20 4.36 -1.11 4.68
N VAL A 21 3.11 -1.27 4.25
CA VAL A 21 2.53 -0.48 3.15
C VAL A 21 2.46 1.00 3.52
N ILE A 22 1.92 1.32 4.70
CA ILE A 22 1.79 2.71 5.18
C ILE A 22 3.16 3.38 5.30
N ARG A 23 4.16 2.68 5.85
CA ARG A 23 5.54 3.20 5.94
C ARG A 23 6.09 3.51 4.56
N THR A 24 5.93 2.59 3.60
CA THR A 24 6.43 2.78 2.23
C THR A 24 5.77 3.97 1.55
N LEU A 25 4.44 4.12 1.69
CA LEU A 25 3.69 5.27 1.19
C LEU A 25 4.21 6.57 1.79
N LYS A 26 4.42 6.61 3.11
CA LYS A 26 4.92 7.81 3.80
C LYS A 26 6.31 8.21 3.29
N GLU A 27 7.26 7.27 3.29
CA GLU A 27 8.66 7.53 2.92
C GLU A 27 8.85 7.87 1.44
N GLN A 28 8.08 7.25 0.55
CA GLN A 28 8.25 7.38 -0.89
C GLN A 28 7.33 8.42 -1.53
N CYS A 29 6.21 8.74 -0.88
CA CYS A 29 5.23 9.69 -1.39
C CYS A 29 5.01 10.83 -0.40
N ALA A 30 4.32 10.58 0.72
CA ALA A 30 3.77 11.66 1.53
C ALA A 30 4.82 12.63 2.09
N HIS A 31 5.95 12.11 2.61
CA HIS A 31 7.02 12.94 3.16
C HIS A 31 7.81 13.72 2.10
N ARG A 32 7.69 13.34 0.82
CA ARG A 32 8.39 14.00 -0.30
C ARG A 32 7.59 15.12 -0.94
N HIS A 33 6.35 15.33 -0.51
CA HIS A 33 5.44 16.32 -1.10
C HIS A 33 4.99 17.32 -0.03
N ARG A 34 4.91 18.59 -0.41
CA ARG A 34 4.09 19.57 0.29
C ARG A 34 2.76 19.67 -0.43
N PHE A 35 1.69 19.27 0.24
CA PHE A 35 0.35 19.34 -0.35
C PHE A 35 -0.22 20.74 -0.21
N GLU A 36 -0.78 21.24 -1.30
CA GLU A 36 -1.39 22.58 -1.38
C GLU A 36 -2.88 22.54 -1.04
N SER A 37 -3.51 21.37 -1.19
CA SER A 37 -4.91 21.13 -0.88
C SER A 37 -5.16 19.63 -0.66
N LEU A 38 -6.32 19.29 -0.09
CA LEU A 38 -6.76 17.90 0.00
C LEU A 38 -6.92 17.26 -1.38
N GLN A 39 -7.40 18.01 -2.38
CA GLN A 39 -7.53 17.51 -3.74
C GLN A 39 -6.16 17.18 -4.37
N HIS A 40 -5.16 18.02 -4.13
CA HIS A 40 -3.79 17.75 -4.56
C HIS A 40 -3.25 16.48 -3.87
N ALA A 41 -3.44 16.35 -2.55
CA ALA A 41 -3.03 15.15 -1.81
C ALA A 41 -3.70 13.88 -2.34
N SER A 42 -5.02 13.90 -2.57
CA SER A 42 -5.76 12.75 -3.11
C SER A 42 -5.25 12.32 -4.47
N ARG A 43 -4.93 13.27 -5.36
CA ARG A 43 -4.37 12.96 -6.68
C ARG A 43 -2.99 12.32 -6.57
N VAL A 44 -2.07 12.95 -5.83
CA VAL A 44 -0.69 12.46 -5.68
C VAL A 44 -0.65 11.07 -5.03
N ILE A 45 -1.44 10.87 -3.97
CA ILE A 45 -1.53 9.58 -3.29
C ILE A 45 -2.17 8.53 -4.21
N GLY A 46 -3.22 8.90 -4.96
CA GLY A 46 -3.86 8.02 -5.94
C GLY A 46 -2.90 7.58 -7.05
N ASP A 47 -2.13 8.51 -7.61
CA ASP A 47 -1.10 8.23 -8.62
C ASP A 47 -0.02 7.30 -8.06
N TRP A 48 0.42 7.50 -6.82
CA TRP A 48 1.38 6.62 -6.17
C TRP A 48 0.82 5.22 -5.92
N ILE A 49 -0.43 5.09 -5.48
CA ILE A 49 -1.10 3.79 -5.30
C ILE A 49 -1.20 3.06 -6.65
N GLY A 50 -1.58 3.78 -7.71
CA GLY A 50 -1.63 3.24 -9.07
C GLY A 50 -0.27 2.72 -9.52
N PHE A 51 0.80 3.49 -9.30
CA PHE A 51 2.17 3.06 -9.56
C PHE A 51 2.55 1.82 -8.74
N TYR A 52 2.30 1.82 -7.43
CA TYR A 52 2.67 0.74 -6.53
C TYR A 52 2.01 -0.59 -6.92
N ASN A 53 0.71 -0.55 -7.26
CA ASN A 53 -0.05 -1.76 -7.57
C ASN A 53 0.19 -2.29 -8.99
N HIS A 54 0.40 -1.42 -9.98
CA HIS A 54 0.39 -1.81 -11.39
C HIS A 54 1.72 -1.65 -12.12
N ARG A 55 2.72 -0.98 -11.54
CA ARG A 55 3.98 -0.69 -12.23
C ARG A 55 5.22 -1.06 -11.43
N ARG A 56 5.13 -1.10 -10.10
CA ARG A 56 6.26 -1.43 -9.23
C ARG A 56 6.43 -2.95 -9.12
N PRO A 57 7.52 -3.55 -9.64
CA PRO A 57 7.81 -4.96 -9.42
C PRO A 57 8.33 -5.20 -7.99
N HIS A 58 7.91 -6.29 -7.37
CA HIS A 58 8.28 -6.64 -6.01
C HIS A 58 9.07 -7.95 -5.97
N GLN A 59 10.25 -7.94 -5.36
CA GLN A 59 11.10 -9.12 -5.25
C GLN A 59 10.38 -10.29 -4.54
N ALA A 60 9.61 -10.00 -3.49
CA ALA A 60 8.81 -11.00 -2.77
C ALA A 60 7.71 -11.66 -3.63
N LEU A 61 7.35 -11.04 -4.76
CA LEU A 61 6.36 -11.54 -5.72
C LEU A 61 7.03 -12.12 -6.97
N GLY A 62 8.34 -12.42 -6.92
CA GLY A 62 9.09 -12.90 -8.08
C GLY A 62 9.15 -11.86 -9.19
N MET A 63 9.38 -10.59 -8.82
CA MET A 63 9.43 -9.43 -9.71
C MET A 63 8.11 -9.08 -10.42
N LYS A 64 6.99 -9.63 -9.96
CA LYS A 64 5.64 -9.20 -10.38
C LYS A 64 5.18 -7.98 -9.60
N THR A 65 4.25 -7.24 -10.18
CA THR A 65 3.47 -6.20 -9.51
C THR A 65 2.39 -6.83 -8.62
N PRO A 66 1.90 -6.12 -7.59
CA PRO A 66 0.79 -6.60 -6.77
C PRO A 66 -0.45 -6.99 -7.58
N ALA A 67 -0.80 -6.21 -8.61
CA ALA A 67 -1.95 -6.50 -9.46
C ALA A 67 -1.77 -7.80 -10.28
N GLU A 68 -0.58 -8.05 -10.83
CA GLU A 68 -0.27 -9.30 -11.52
C GLU A 68 -0.32 -10.50 -10.58
N ALA A 69 0.26 -10.36 -9.38
CA ALA A 69 0.22 -11.44 -8.38
C ALA A 69 -1.21 -11.75 -7.94
N TYR A 70 -2.06 -10.74 -7.77
CA TYR A 70 -3.47 -10.91 -7.46
C TYR A 70 -4.23 -11.60 -8.59
N ALA A 71 -4.02 -11.17 -9.83
CA ALA A 71 -4.68 -11.77 -11.00
C ALA A 71 -4.30 -13.25 -11.22
N LEU A 72 -3.11 -13.68 -10.78
CA LEU A 72 -2.68 -15.08 -10.85
C LEU A 72 -3.19 -15.94 -9.68
N ALA A 73 -3.60 -15.31 -8.57
CA ALA A 73 -4.11 -16.00 -7.39
C ALA A 73 -5.66 -16.10 -7.37
N ALA A 74 -6.32 -15.34 -8.24
CA ALA A 74 -7.77 -15.38 -8.49
C ALA A 74 -8.14 -16.53 -9.43
#